data_AF-A0A443Q929-F1
#
_entry.id   AF-A0A443Q929-F1
#
_cell.length_a   1.000
_cell.length_b   1.000
_cell.length_c   1.000
_cell.angle_alpha   90.00
_cell.angle_beta   90.00
_cell.angle_gamma   90.00
#
_symmetry.space_group_name_H-M   'P 1'
#
loop_
_entity.id
_entity.type
_entity.pdbx_description
1 polymer ?
#
loop_
_entity_poly.entity_id
_entity_poly.type
_entity_poly.pdbx_seq_one_letter_code
_entity_poly.pdbx_strand_id
1 'polypeptide(L)'
;MSLLLKVTNVTATFNLNCRINLLELAKCIKSVEYKPKKKNSATYRSQNPRFTALIHATGKVILVGINNEINVKIAADMIIVKLQKHMYPVSAAGDLEFRINLSRLNDKIKEKVHCDYNPELFPGMICTFNGTNCKATFYTS
;
A
#
# COMPACT_ATOMS: atom_id res chain seq x y z
N MET A 1 -38.47 -8.45 17.42
CA MET A 1 -37.38 -7.72 18.10
C MET A 1 -36.19 -7.69 17.15
N SER A 2 -35.88 -6.54 16.55
CA SER A 2 -34.78 -6.39 15.58
C SER A 2 -33.51 -5.94 16.31
N LEU A 3 -32.41 -6.66 16.10
CA LEU A 3 -31.09 -6.29 16.63
C LEU A 3 -30.48 -5.21 15.73
N LEU A 4 -30.12 -4.07 16.32
CA LEU A 4 -29.47 -2.97 15.61
C LEU A 4 -27.95 -3.04 15.90
N LEU A 5 -27.21 -3.65 14.97
CA LEU A 5 -25.76 -3.79 15.06
C LEU A 5 -25.08 -2.48 14.63
N LYS A 6 -24.20 -1.94 15.48
CA LYS A 6 -23.42 -0.74 15.18
C LYS A 6 -21.93 -1.06 15.29
N VAL A 7 -21.22 -0.91 14.16
CA VAL A 7 -19.75 -0.98 14.16
C VAL A 7 -19.20 0.26 14.85
N THR A 8 -18.40 0.06 15.89
CA THR A 8 -17.82 1.15 16.69
C THR A 8 -16.35 1.37 16.39
N ASN A 9 -15.62 0.30 16.03
CA ASN A 9 -14.23 0.36 15.66
C ASN A 9 -13.90 -0.74 14.64
N VAL A 10 -13.14 -0.36 13.62
CA VAL A 10 -12.54 -1.24 12.63
C VAL A 10 -11.03 -1.11 12.77
N THR A 11 -10.37 -2.26 12.86
CA THR A 11 -8.91 -2.37 12.82
C THR A 11 -8.54 -3.07 11.53
N ALA A 12 -7.59 -2.50 10.80
CA ALA A 12 -7.10 -3.07 9.56
C ALA A 12 -5.59 -3.18 9.57
N THR A 13 -5.06 -4.17 8.87
CA THR A 13 -3.63 -4.38 8.75
C THR A 13 -3.30 -4.64 7.30
N PHE A 14 -2.23 -4.00 6.81
CA PHE A 14 -1.70 -4.25 5.48
C PHE A 14 -0.17 -4.21 5.51
N ASN A 15 0.44 -4.74 4.47
CA ASN A 15 1.89 -4.77 4.32
C ASN A 15 2.30 -4.00 3.07
N LEU A 16 3.27 -3.10 3.22
CA LEU A 16 3.85 -2.31 2.13
C LEU A 16 4.97 -3.06 1.40
N ASN A 17 5.36 -4.23 1.92
CA ASN A 17 6.42 -5.10 1.40
C ASN A 17 7.75 -4.37 1.18
N CYS A 18 8.03 -3.34 1.99
CA CYS A 18 9.26 -2.57 1.96
C CYS A 18 9.79 -2.32 3.37
N ARG A 19 11.12 -2.20 3.50
CA ARG A 19 11.75 -1.81 4.77
C ARG A 19 11.61 -0.30 4.97
N ILE A 20 11.22 0.09 6.18
CA ILE A 20 11.01 1.50 6.53
C ILE A 20 11.96 1.90 7.65
N ASN A 21 12.76 2.93 7.40
CA ASN A 21 13.57 3.56 8.42
C ASN A 21 12.70 4.47 9.30
N LEU A 22 12.26 3.95 10.45
CA LEU A 22 11.32 4.68 11.33
C LEU A 22 11.89 5.99 11.89
N LEU A 23 13.22 6.11 12.05
CA LEU A 23 13.86 7.35 12.50
C LEU A 23 13.81 8.43 11.41
N GLU A 24 14.11 8.03 10.18
CA GLU A 24 14.04 8.92 9.03
C GLU A 24 12.60 9.32 8.73
N LEU A 25 11.66 8.37 8.78
CA LEU A 25 10.24 8.63 8.62
C LEU A 25 9.73 9.71 9.61
N ALA A 26 10.08 9.60 10.89
CA ALA A 26 9.71 10.57 11.91
C ALA A 26 10.39 11.94 11.72
N LYS A 27 11.57 11.98 11.11
CA LYS A 27 12.24 13.24 10.73
C LYS A 27 11.56 13.90 9.53
N CYS A 28 11.18 13.12 8.53
CA CYS A 28 10.57 13.61 7.29
C CYS A 28 9.12 14.05 7.48
N ILE A 29 8.35 13.33 8.32
CA ILE A 29 6.93 13.57 8.52
C ILE A 29 6.68 14.04 9.95
N LYS A 30 6.47 15.35 10.14
CA LYS A 30 6.24 15.96 11.47
C LYS A 30 5.09 15.34 12.27
N SER A 31 4.11 14.76 11.60
CA SER A 31 2.93 14.10 12.20
C SER A 31 3.18 12.63 12.59
N VAL A 32 4.40 12.13 12.35
CA VAL A 32 4.82 10.79 12.75
C VAL A 32 5.69 10.91 13.99
N GLU A 33 5.26 10.23 15.05
CA GLU A 33 6.01 10.11 16.30
C GLU A 33 6.72 8.76 16.35
N TYR A 34 8.03 8.76 16.56
CA TYR A 34 8.80 7.55 16.81
C TYR A 34 9.71 7.71 18.02
N LYS A 35 9.60 6.79 18.98
CA LYS A 35 10.42 6.74 20.19
C LYS A 35 11.04 5.34 20.31
N PRO A 36 12.24 5.10 19.73
CA PRO A 36 12.83 3.76 19.61
C PRO A 36 13.01 3.05 20.96
N LYS A 37 13.29 3.81 22.04
CA LYS A 37 13.40 3.25 23.40
C LYS A 37 12.06 2.79 24.01
N LYS A 38 10.92 3.21 23.45
CA LYS A 38 9.58 2.93 24.00
C LYS A 38 8.73 2.04 23.09
N LYS A 39 8.92 2.09 21.77
CA LYS A 39 8.08 1.40 20.80
C LYS A 39 8.88 0.95 19.58
N ASN A 40 8.55 -0.23 19.06
CA ASN A 40 9.09 -0.78 17.82
C ASN A 40 8.32 -0.34 16.56
N SER A 41 7.45 0.67 16.70
CA SER A 41 6.63 1.21 15.62
C SER A 41 6.56 2.73 15.70
N ALA A 42 6.51 3.37 14.54
CA ALA A 42 6.18 4.79 14.43
C ALA A 42 4.66 4.96 14.48
N THR A 43 4.19 6.04 15.10
CA THR A 43 2.77 6.34 15.26
C THR A 43 2.42 7.57 14.43
N TYR A 44 1.47 7.43 13.51
CA TYR A 44 0.87 8.54 12.79
C TYR A 44 -0.58 8.71 13.26
N ARG A 45 -1.03 9.95 13.44
CA ARG A 45 -2.42 10.26 13.81
C ARG A 45 -3.03 11.21 12.79
N SER A 46 -4.17 10.83 12.24
CA SER A 46 -5.00 11.71 11.42
C SER A 46 -6.24 12.14 12.21
N GLN A 47 -6.67 13.37 11.98
CA GLN A 47 -7.91 13.92 12.54
C GLN A 47 -9.09 13.80 11.56
N ASN A 48 -8.83 13.81 10.26
CA ASN A 48 -9.85 13.71 9.22
C ASN A 48 -9.36 12.87 8.02
N PRO A 49 -9.85 11.63 7.84
CA PRO A 49 -10.66 10.86 8.79
C PRO A 49 -9.88 10.60 10.09
N ARG A 50 -10.58 10.43 11.22
CA ARG A 50 -9.93 10.14 12.51
C ARG A 50 -9.41 8.69 12.51
N PHE A 51 -8.09 8.53 12.58
CA PHE A 51 -7.45 7.21 12.73
C PHE A 51 -6.04 7.33 13.29
N THR A 52 -5.50 6.22 13.77
CA THR A 52 -4.08 6.08 14.11
C THR A 52 -3.47 4.97 13.29
N ALA A 53 -2.33 5.23 12.65
CA ALA A 53 -1.54 4.22 11.96
C ALA A 53 -0.29 3.89 12.78
N LEU A 54 -0.03 2.61 12.99
CA LEU A 54 1.19 2.08 13.58
C LEU A 54 2.02 1.48 12.45
N ILE A 55 3.16 2.09 12.16
CA ILE A 55 4.04 1.72 11.06
C ILE A 55 5.25 0.99 11.63
N HIS A 56 5.46 -0.26 11.22
CA HIS A 56 6.57 -1.08 11.64
C HIS A 56 7.72 -1.01 10.63
N ALA A 57 8.95 -1.19 11.09
CA ALA A 57 10.14 -1.18 10.22
C ALA A 57 10.12 -2.27 9.13
N THR A 58 9.28 -3.29 9.30
CA THR A 58 9.07 -4.38 8.33
C THR A 58 8.17 -4.00 7.15
N GLY A 59 7.56 -2.81 7.17
CA GLY A 59 6.54 -2.40 6.18
C GLY A 59 5.11 -2.77 6.58
N LYS A 60 4.91 -3.49 7.69
CA LYS A 60 3.59 -3.75 8.26
C LYS A 60 2.99 -2.45 8.81
N VAL A 61 1.75 -2.16 8.42
CA VAL A 61 0.98 -1.02 8.91
C VAL A 61 -0.30 -1.53 9.57
N ILE A 62 -0.61 -1.02 10.75
CA ILE A 62 -1.85 -1.31 11.49
C ILE A 62 -2.64 -0.01 11.65
N LEU A 63 -3.86 0.02 11.15
CA LEU A 63 -4.81 1.11 11.30
C LEU A 63 -5.78 0.81 12.42
N VAL A 64 -5.94 1.75 13.35
CA VAL A 64 -6.87 1.63 14.49
C VAL A 64 -7.71 2.89 14.67
N GLY A 65 -8.87 2.74 15.30
CA GLY A 65 -9.78 3.84 15.64
C GLY A 65 -10.61 4.35 14.47
N ILE A 66 -10.81 3.52 13.45
CA ILE A 66 -11.64 3.81 12.28
C ILE A 66 -13.06 3.37 12.58
N ASN A 67 -14.08 4.15 12.22
CA ASN A 67 -15.47 3.88 12.57
C ASN A 67 -16.26 3.11 11.50
N ASN A 68 -15.74 2.97 10.28
CA ASN A 68 -16.40 2.24 9.20
C ASN A 68 -15.37 1.68 8.21
N GLU A 69 -15.78 0.71 7.39
CA GLU A 69 -14.91 0.04 6.42
C GLU A 69 -14.46 0.96 5.27
N ILE A 70 -15.31 1.86 4.81
CA ILE A 70 -14.98 2.79 3.72
C ILE A 70 -13.78 3.67 4.10
N ASN A 71 -13.77 4.17 5.34
CA ASN A 71 -12.70 4.99 5.90
C ASN A 71 -11.41 4.19 6.09
N VAL A 72 -11.45 2.86 6.16
CA VAL A 72 -10.23 2.02 6.21
C VAL A 72 -9.44 2.17 4.92
N LYS A 73 -10.11 2.04 3.77
CA LYS A 73 -9.46 2.17 2.46
C LYS A 73 -8.85 3.56 2.29
N ILE A 74 -9.62 4.60 2.60
CA ILE A 74 -9.16 6.00 2.57
C ILE A 74 -7.95 6.21 3.49
N ALA A 75 -7.97 5.66 4.70
CA ALA A 75 -6.87 5.77 5.65
C ALA A 75 -5.61 5.03 5.16
N ALA A 76 -5.76 3.85 4.55
CA ALA A 76 -4.66 3.11 3.95
C ALA A 76 -4.01 3.88 2.80
N ASP A 77 -4.82 4.40 1.88
CA ASP A 77 -4.36 5.21 0.75
C ASP A 77 -3.63 6.48 1.22
N MET A 78 -4.16 7.16 2.24
CA MET A 78 -3.51 8.35 2.81
C MET A 78 -2.11 8.03 3.36
N ILE A 79 -1.94 6.86 4.00
CA ILE A 79 -0.63 6.41 4.48
C ILE A 79 0.30 6.10 3.31
N ILE A 80 -0.18 5.36 2.30
CA ILE A 80 0.61 4.99 1.12
C ILE A 80 1.12 6.26 0.41
N VAL A 81 0.25 7.22 0.13
CA VAL A 81 0.60 8.49 -0.53
C VAL A 81 1.62 9.28 0.30
N LYS A 82 1.45 9.34 1.62
CA LYS A 82 2.43 10.00 2.51
C LYS A 82 3.80 9.34 2.45
N LEU A 83 3.86 8.01 2.47
CA LEU A 83 5.13 7.28 2.40
C LEU A 83 5.80 7.42 1.05
N GLN A 84 5.04 7.32 -0.05
CA GLN A 84 5.53 7.52 -1.41
C GLN A 84 6.11 8.92 -1.63
N LYS A 85 5.45 9.96 -1.11
CA LYS A 85 5.94 11.35 -1.19
C LYS A 85 7.31 11.54 -0.53
N HIS A 86 7.64 10.71 0.45
CA HIS A 86 8.93 10.73 1.14
C HIS A 86 9.87 9.61 0.68
N MET A 87 9.76 9.22 -0.59
CA MET A 87 10.68 8.32 -1.31
C MET A 87 10.79 6.89 -0.76
N TYR A 88 9.81 6.43 0.02
CA TYR A 88 9.71 5.01 0.34
C TYR A 88 9.07 4.28 -0.84
N PRO A 89 9.77 3.33 -1.49
CA PRO A 89 9.16 2.50 -2.52
C PRO A 89 8.08 1.65 -1.86
N VAL A 90 6.83 1.83 -2.27
CA VAL A 90 5.72 1.01 -1.81
C VAL A 90 5.41 0.00 -2.91
N SER A 91 5.45 -1.28 -2.56
CA SER A 91 5.08 -2.37 -3.46
C SER A 91 3.76 -2.98 -2.99
N ALA A 92 2.78 -3.02 -3.87
CA ALA A 92 1.55 -3.78 -3.66
C ALA A 92 1.63 -5.09 -4.46
N ALA A 93 1.16 -6.18 -3.86
CA ALA A 93 0.95 -7.45 -4.53
C ALA A 93 -0.48 -7.90 -4.25
N GLY A 94 -1.14 -8.46 -5.26
CA GLY A 94 -2.50 -8.98 -5.16
C GLY A 94 -2.70 -10.09 -6.17
N ASP A 95 -3.65 -10.98 -5.85
CA ASP A 95 -4.16 -11.97 -6.79
C ASP A 95 -5.43 -11.39 -7.45
N LEU A 96 -5.57 -11.61 -8.74
CA LEU A 96 -6.73 -11.17 -9.51
C LEU A 96 -7.85 -12.21 -9.51
N GLU A 97 -7.60 -13.42 -9.01
CA GLU A 97 -8.56 -14.53 -8.95
C GLU A 97 -9.07 -14.99 -10.32
N PHE A 98 -8.42 -14.55 -11.41
CA PHE A 98 -8.65 -15.02 -12.76
C PHE A 98 -7.34 -15.09 -13.54
N ARG A 99 -7.28 -16.00 -14.50
CA ARG A 99 -6.11 -16.16 -15.37
C ARG A 99 -6.04 -15.03 -16.39
N ILE A 100 -4.85 -14.46 -16.53
CA ILE A 100 -4.51 -13.50 -17.58
C ILE A 100 -3.69 -14.21 -18.65
N ASN A 101 -3.96 -13.89 -19.92
CA ASN A 101 -3.05 -14.21 -21.00
C ASN A 101 -2.12 -13.01 -21.25
N LEU A 102 -0.85 -13.11 -20.82
CA LEU A 102 0.10 -12.00 -20.87
C LEU A 102 0.40 -11.55 -22.30
N SER A 103 0.47 -12.48 -23.26
CA SER A 103 0.70 -12.14 -24.68
C SER A 103 -0.42 -11.26 -25.23
N ARG A 104 -1.69 -11.67 -25.01
CA ARG A 104 -2.86 -10.87 -25.42
C ARG A 104 -2.96 -9.54 -24.68
N LEU A 105 -2.57 -9.51 -23.41
CA LEU A 105 -2.58 -8.29 -22.62
C LEU A 105 -1.55 -7.30 -23.17
N ASN A 106 -0.31 -7.75 -23.38
CA ASN A 106 0.78 -6.97 -23.97
C ASN A 106 0.36 -6.33 -25.31
N ASP A 107 -0.21 -7.12 -26.21
CA ASP A 107 -0.67 -6.61 -27.51
C ASP A 107 -1.70 -5.49 -27.40
N LYS A 108 -2.59 -5.54 -26.40
CA LYS A 108 -3.64 -4.54 -26.19
C LYS A 108 -3.15 -3.26 -25.52
N ILE A 109 -2.12 -3.34 -24.67
CA ILE A 109 -1.71 -2.21 -23.82
C ILE A 109 -0.37 -1.58 -24.23
N LYS A 110 0.44 -2.25 -25.06
CA LYS A 110 1.79 -1.80 -25.48
C LYS A 110 1.81 -0.40 -26.11
N GLU A 111 0.71 0.03 -26.74
CA GLU A 111 0.60 1.38 -27.33
C GLU A 111 0.42 2.47 -26.26
N LYS A 112 -0.11 2.14 -25.09
CA LYS A 112 -0.46 3.10 -24.01
C LYS A 112 0.51 3.04 -22.84
N VAL A 113 1.12 1.89 -22.59
CA VAL A 113 1.97 1.60 -21.43
C VAL A 113 3.22 0.91 -21.92
N HIS A 114 4.39 1.33 -21.44
CA HIS A 114 5.64 0.69 -21.79
C HIS A 114 5.73 -0.68 -21.12
N CYS A 115 5.66 -1.75 -21.90
CA CYS A 115 5.65 -3.12 -21.40
C CYS A 115 6.88 -3.88 -21.90
N ASP A 116 7.58 -4.53 -20.98
CA ASP A 116 8.66 -5.47 -21.24
C ASP A 116 8.14 -6.88 -20.94
N TYR A 117 7.99 -7.67 -22.00
CA TYR A 117 7.51 -9.05 -21.92
C TYR A 117 8.37 -9.93 -22.81
N ASN A 118 9.27 -10.68 -22.18
CA ASN A 118 10.03 -11.75 -22.82
C ASN A 118 9.97 -13.00 -21.93
N PRO A 119 9.02 -13.93 -22.19
CA PRO A 119 8.80 -15.09 -21.34
C PRO A 119 9.99 -16.06 -21.32
N GLU A 120 10.90 -16.00 -22.29
CA GLU A 120 12.12 -16.82 -22.29
C GLU A 120 13.16 -16.32 -21.28
N LEU A 121 13.19 -15.01 -21.02
CA LEU A 121 14.13 -14.39 -20.08
C LEU A 121 13.52 -14.21 -18.68
N PHE A 122 12.24 -13.87 -18.60
CA PHE A 122 11.53 -13.63 -17.35
C PHE A 122 10.03 -13.97 -17.50
N PRO A 123 9.45 -14.80 -16.61
CA PRO A 123 8.08 -15.30 -16.79
C PRO A 123 6.98 -14.25 -16.56
N GLY A 124 7.30 -13.09 -15.98
CA GLY A 124 6.36 -12.01 -15.76
C GLY A 124 6.40 -10.96 -16.86
N MET A 125 5.31 -10.20 -17.01
CA MET A 125 5.27 -8.99 -17.82
C MET A 125 5.50 -7.77 -16.93
N ILE A 126 6.49 -6.93 -17.25
CA ILE A 126 6.80 -5.70 -16.52
C ILE A 126 6.20 -4.51 -17.26
N CYS A 127 5.29 -3.77 -16.62
CA CYS A 127 4.66 -2.57 -17.17
C CYS A 127 5.14 -1.32 -16.42
N THR A 128 5.59 -0.31 -17.15
CA THR A 128 5.91 1.03 -16.64
C THR A 128 4.85 2.02 -17.10
N PHE A 129 4.17 2.66 -16.14
CA PHE A 129 3.06 3.56 -16.43
C PHE A 129 3.55 4.99 -16.68
N ASN A 130 3.37 5.44 -17.93
CA ASN A 130 3.78 6.78 -18.37
C ASN A 130 3.18 7.87 -17.48
N GLY A 131 3.99 8.86 -17.08
CA GLY A 131 3.59 9.92 -16.17
C GLY A 131 3.62 9.55 -14.68
N THR A 132 4.08 8.35 -14.33
CA THR A 132 4.27 7.91 -12.94
C THR A 132 5.63 7.23 -12.74
N ASN A 133 6.08 7.12 -11.49
CA ASN A 133 7.22 6.26 -11.12
C ASN A 133 6.80 4.81 -10.79
N CYS A 134 5.60 4.40 -11.23
CA CYS A 134 5.03 3.10 -10.90
C CYS A 134 5.41 2.05 -11.94
N LYS A 135 5.85 0.89 -11.45
CA LYS A 135 6.02 -0.32 -12.23
C LYS A 135 5.10 -1.41 -11.66
N ALA A 136 4.43 -2.15 -12.53
CA ALA A 136 3.68 -3.34 -12.15
C ALA A 136 4.27 -4.56 -12.84
N THR A 137 4.31 -5.68 -12.13
CA THR A 137 4.70 -6.97 -12.71
C THR A 137 3.50 -7.90 -12.65
N PHE A 138 3.10 -8.39 -13.80
CA PHE A 138 1.99 -9.33 -13.95
C PHE A 138 2.53 -10.74 -14.16
N TYR A 139 1.94 -11.71 -13.47
CA TYR A 139 2.24 -13.13 -13.62
C TYR A 139 0.97 -13.87 -14.05
N THR A 140 1.13 -14.98 -14.76
CA THR A 140 0.05 -15.96 -14.95
C THR A 140 0.08 -16.96 -13.80
N SER A 141 -1.05 -17.15 -13.12
CA SER A 141 -1.26 -18.21 -12.13
C SER A 141 -1.67 -19.55 -12.73
#